data_AF-A0A838IM76-F1
#
_entry.id   AF-A0A838IM76-F1
#
_cell.length_a   1.000
_cell.length_b   1.000
_cell.length_c   1.000
_cell.angle_alpha   90.00
_cell.angle_beta   90.00
_cell.angle_gamma   90.00
#
_symmetry.space_group_name_H-M   'P 1'
#
loop_
_entity.id
_entity.type
_entity.pdbx_description
1 polymer ?
#
loop_
_entity_poly.entity_id
_entity_poly.type
_entity_poly.pdbx_seq_one_letter_code
_entity_poly.pdbx_strand_id
1 'polypeptide(L)'
;MAAVHRLVLTRPELALCAYYPSVTARAYDPGGAEPLWGQFGATLTSEASTIRELVARPCQTNEVGRCAALVAGFLFLTHRFARPLRMLEIGASGGLNLRWDQYRYGGGGSSWGPDDSPVQLTSHWKTPPPHTELAITVAERVGCDPSPIEPTSAEGHLALKASLWADQLERHQRLEAAIAIAGRFPARVEAASADDWLATQLATPVAGVTTVVYHSIVEEYFRDAVRERFHATLAQAARRASIDAPLAWLRLEAVTSLRSHGLECSLWPTNERLVLARCGAHGTDVEWCLA
;
A
#
# COMPACT_ATOMS: atom_id res chain seq x y z
N MET A 1 19.72 3.52 2.74
CA MET A 1 19.14 4.54 1.84
C MET A 1 18.13 5.44 2.53
N ALA A 2 17.01 4.92 3.06
CA ALA A 2 15.99 5.75 3.74
C ALA A 2 16.55 6.62 4.88
N ALA A 3 17.45 6.07 5.72
CA ALA A 3 18.14 6.82 6.78
C ALA A 3 18.91 8.05 6.25
N VAL A 4 19.66 7.88 5.16
CA VAL A 4 20.43 8.97 4.54
C VAL A 4 19.50 9.97 3.86
N HIS A 5 18.46 9.50 3.19
CA HIS A 5 17.46 10.38 2.59
C HIS A 5 16.76 11.24 3.65
N ARG A 6 16.42 10.65 4.81
CA ARG A 6 15.88 11.39 5.95
C ARG A 6 16.83 12.49 6.45
N LEU A 7 18.13 12.21 6.53
CA LEU A 7 19.13 13.23 6.89
C LEU A 7 19.13 14.37 5.87
N VAL A 8 19.21 14.04 4.58
CA VAL A 8 19.18 15.03 3.49
C VAL A 8 17.88 15.87 3.51
N LEU A 9 16.74 15.29 3.88
CA LEU A 9 15.47 16.02 4.03
C LEU A 9 15.43 16.96 5.26
N THR A 10 16.28 16.76 6.26
CA THR A 10 16.22 17.50 7.54
C THR A 10 17.46 18.36 7.83
N ARG A 11 18.53 18.18 7.07
CA ARG A 11 19.83 18.84 7.26
C ARG A 11 20.26 19.51 5.94
N PRO A 12 19.64 20.64 5.57
CA PRO A 12 19.86 21.29 4.28
C PRO A 12 21.29 21.79 4.07
N GLU A 13 22.09 21.87 5.14
CA GLU A 13 23.52 22.23 5.10
C GLU A 13 24.43 21.11 4.58
N LEU A 14 23.94 19.86 4.51
CA LEU A 14 24.74 18.75 3.98
C LEU A 14 25.00 18.95 2.49
N ALA A 15 26.27 18.87 2.08
CA ALA A 15 26.66 18.93 0.66
C ALA A 15 25.97 17.86 -0.19
N LEU A 16 25.62 16.72 0.42
CA LEU A 16 24.89 15.63 -0.22
C LEU A 16 23.51 16.06 -0.75
N CYS A 17 22.88 17.10 -0.17
CA CYS A 17 21.58 17.61 -0.61
C CYS A 17 21.55 18.01 -2.09
N ALA A 18 22.67 18.50 -2.62
CA ALA A 18 22.78 18.94 -4.02
C ALA A 18 22.51 17.81 -5.03
N TYR A 19 22.61 16.55 -4.61
CA TYR A 19 22.46 15.37 -5.46
C TYR A 19 21.12 14.64 -5.30
N TYR A 20 20.21 15.17 -4.47
CA TYR A 20 18.93 14.54 -4.18
C TYR A 20 17.78 15.31 -4.86
N PRO A 21 17.18 14.77 -5.95
CA PRO A 21 16.08 15.43 -6.66
C PRO A 21 14.88 15.77 -5.76
N SER A 22 14.61 14.94 -4.75
CA SER A 22 13.56 15.17 -3.74
C SER A 22 13.77 16.42 -2.89
N VAL A 23 14.97 16.99 -2.87
CA VAL A 23 15.32 18.24 -2.20
C VAL A 23 15.51 19.37 -3.21
N THR A 24 16.21 19.13 -4.31
CA THR A 24 16.56 20.18 -5.28
C THR A 24 15.49 20.45 -6.33
N ALA A 25 14.53 19.53 -6.49
CA ALA A 25 13.59 19.47 -7.60
C ALA A 25 14.27 19.43 -8.99
N ARG A 26 15.53 19.01 -9.08
CA ARG A 26 16.28 18.86 -10.34
C ARG A 26 16.46 17.39 -10.69
N ALA A 27 16.45 17.07 -11.97
CA ALA A 27 16.76 15.73 -12.45
C ALA A 27 18.20 15.34 -12.06
N TYR A 28 18.43 14.04 -11.84
CA TYR A 28 19.76 13.50 -11.56
C TYR A 28 20.71 13.79 -12.73
N ASP A 29 21.90 14.33 -12.43
CA ASP A 29 22.98 14.53 -13.39
C ASP A 29 23.93 13.32 -13.37
N PRO A 30 24.00 12.52 -14.46
CA PRO A 30 24.90 11.37 -14.54
C PRO A 30 26.39 11.73 -14.40
N GLY A 31 26.78 12.97 -14.76
CA GLY A 31 28.15 13.47 -14.59
C GLY A 31 28.55 13.69 -13.13
N GLY A 32 27.60 13.68 -12.20
CA GLY A 32 27.81 13.86 -10.78
C GLY A 32 28.05 12.58 -9.97
N ALA A 33 28.13 11.40 -10.61
CA ALA A 33 28.15 10.11 -9.92
C ALA A 33 29.35 9.93 -8.96
N GLU A 34 30.57 10.25 -9.40
CA GLU A 34 31.76 10.10 -8.57
C GLU A 34 31.80 11.11 -7.40
N PRO A 35 31.54 12.42 -7.61
CA PRO A 35 31.34 13.36 -6.50
C PRO A 35 30.22 12.95 -5.53
N LEU A 36 29.09 12.43 -6.04
CA LEU A 36 28.00 11.91 -5.22
C LEU A 36 28.48 10.80 -4.28
N TRP A 37 29.16 9.78 -4.79
CA TRP A 37 29.64 8.68 -3.95
C TRP A 37 30.63 9.16 -2.89
N GLY A 38 31.50 10.12 -3.21
CA GLY A 38 32.38 10.77 -2.25
C GLY A 38 31.61 11.48 -1.14
N GLN A 39 30.61 12.30 -1.49
CA GLN A 39 29.76 13.01 -0.52
C GLN A 39 28.89 12.06 0.31
N PHE A 40 28.40 10.99 -0.30
CA PHE A 40 27.64 9.95 0.38
C PHE A 40 28.51 9.27 1.44
N GLY A 41 29.71 8.83 1.09
CA GLY A 41 30.66 8.24 2.03
C GLY A 41 31.08 9.18 3.16
N ALA A 42 31.32 10.46 2.84
CA ALA A 42 31.61 11.49 3.84
C ALA A 42 30.45 11.69 4.82
N THR A 43 29.21 11.69 4.32
CA THR A 43 27.99 11.78 5.15
C THR A 43 27.82 10.54 6.03
N LEU A 44 28.05 9.33 5.49
CA LEU A 44 28.01 8.10 6.28
C LEU A 44 28.99 8.13 7.46
N THR A 45 30.18 8.70 7.26
CA THR A 45 31.23 8.77 8.27
C THR A 45 30.95 9.86 9.31
N SER A 46 30.56 11.05 8.85
CA SER A 46 30.32 12.20 9.75
C SER A 46 29.04 12.09 10.57
N GLU A 47 27.99 11.47 10.03
CA GLU A 47 26.68 11.30 10.68
C GLU A 47 26.47 9.86 11.19
N ALA A 48 27.55 9.11 11.46
CA ALA A 48 27.49 7.67 11.72
C ALA A 48 26.59 7.27 12.91
N SER A 49 26.58 8.05 14.00
CA SER A 49 25.72 7.81 15.16
C SER A 49 24.24 7.95 14.79
N THR A 50 23.89 9.08 14.17
CA THR A 50 22.52 9.38 13.71
C THR A 50 22.03 8.33 12.72
N ILE A 51 22.87 7.94 11.75
CA ILE A 51 22.52 6.92 10.76
C ILE A 51 22.26 5.57 11.43
N ARG A 52 23.07 5.18 12.43
CA ARG A 52 22.90 3.93 13.17
C ARG A 52 21.53 3.86 13.86
N GLU A 53 21.08 4.96 14.45
CA GLU A 53 19.74 5.04 15.05
C GLU A 53 18.63 4.97 13.98
N LEU A 54 18.82 5.65 12.86
CA LEU A 54 17.82 5.70 11.78
C LEU A 54 17.67 4.37 11.04
N VAL A 55 18.75 3.61 10.81
CA VAL A 55 18.67 2.30 10.13
C VAL A 55 17.98 1.22 10.97
N ALA A 56 17.86 1.42 12.29
CA ALA A 56 17.08 0.54 13.15
C ALA A 56 15.57 0.70 12.95
N ARG A 57 15.12 1.78 12.30
CA ARG A 57 13.72 2.03 11.99
C ARG A 57 13.31 1.25 10.72
N PRO A 58 12.15 0.58 10.73
CA PRO A 58 11.66 -0.12 9.54
C PRO A 58 11.38 0.88 8.41
N CYS A 59 11.81 0.54 7.20
CA CYS A 59 11.43 1.28 5.99
C CYS A 59 10.00 0.91 5.63
N GLN A 60 9.10 1.89 5.58
CA GLN A 60 7.69 1.66 5.27
C GLN A 60 7.25 2.62 4.16
N THR A 61 7.12 2.08 2.95
CA THR A 61 6.87 2.88 1.76
C THR A 61 5.41 3.29 1.60
N ASN A 62 4.47 2.54 2.19
CA ASN A 62 3.02 2.69 2.02
C ASN A 62 2.62 3.01 0.56
N GLU A 63 3.04 2.19 -0.41
CA GLU A 63 2.90 2.49 -1.84
C GLU A 63 1.45 2.59 -2.31
N VAL A 64 0.98 3.84 -2.51
CA VAL A 64 -0.36 4.21 -2.97
C VAL A 64 -0.70 3.65 -4.35
N GLY A 65 0.28 3.52 -5.24
CA GLY A 65 0.08 3.01 -6.60
C GLY A 65 -0.49 1.59 -6.62
N ARG A 66 -0.23 0.78 -5.59
CA ARG A 66 -0.78 -0.58 -5.44
C ARG A 66 -2.31 -0.60 -5.35
N CYS A 67 -2.94 0.50 -4.95
CA CYS A 67 -4.39 0.64 -4.97
C CYS A 67 -4.99 0.44 -6.38
N ALA A 68 -4.24 0.73 -7.45
CA ALA A 68 -4.72 0.50 -8.82
C ALA A 68 -5.00 -0.96 -9.14
N ALA A 69 -4.25 -1.89 -8.52
CA ALA A 69 -4.55 -3.31 -8.58
C ALA A 69 -5.64 -3.68 -7.56
N LEU A 70 -5.54 -3.22 -6.31
CA LEU A 70 -6.50 -3.58 -5.25
C LEU A 70 -7.95 -3.19 -5.61
N VAL A 71 -8.16 -2.01 -6.22
CA VAL A 71 -9.49 -1.54 -6.60
C VAL A 71 -10.15 -2.44 -7.66
N ALA A 72 -9.36 -3.10 -8.52
CA ALA A 72 -9.88 -4.11 -9.45
C ALA A 72 -10.54 -5.28 -8.69
N GLY A 73 -9.89 -5.73 -7.61
CA GLY A 73 -10.45 -6.74 -6.71
C GLY A 73 -11.70 -6.24 -5.99
N PHE A 74 -11.73 -4.98 -5.56
CA PHE A 74 -12.89 -4.41 -4.87
C PHE A 74 -14.11 -4.23 -5.80
N LEU A 75 -13.89 -3.84 -7.06
CA LEU A 75 -14.93 -3.79 -8.09
C LEU A 75 -15.50 -5.19 -8.37
N PHE A 76 -14.63 -6.18 -8.53
CA PHE A 76 -15.02 -7.57 -8.69
C PHE A 76 -15.88 -8.06 -7.51
N LEU A 77 -15.45 -7.80 -6.27
CA LEU A 77 -16.21 -8.17 -5.06
C LEU A 77 -17.56 -7.44 -4.98
N THR A 78 -17.60 -6.18 -5.37
CA THR A 78 -18.82 -5.37 -5.39
C THR A 78 -19.82 -5.93 -6.40
N HIS A 79 -19.37 -6.25 -7.62
CA HIS A 79 -20.21 -6.91 -8.62
C HIS A 79 -20.71 -8.28 -8.13
N ARG A 80 -19.82 -9.08 -7.52
CA ARG A 80 -20.10 -10.45 -7.08
C ARG A 80 -21.15 -10.53 -5.96
N PHE A 81 -21.09 -9.61 -5.00
CA PHE A 81 -21.88 -9.70 -3.77
C PHE A 81 -22.93 -8.60 -3.62
N ALA A 82 -22.81 -7.48 -4.34
CA ALA A 82 -23.70 -6.33 -4.26
C ALA A 82 -23.96 -5.86 -2.82
N ARG A 83 -22.90 -5.85 -1.99
CA ARG A 83 -22.94 -5.49 -0.57
C ARG A 83 -21.88 -4.44 -0.25
N PRO A 84 -22.08 -3.60 0.78
CA PRO A 84 -21.03 -2.77 1.31
C PRO A 84 -19.79 -3.58 1.70
N LEU A 85 -18.61 -3.02 1.45
CA LEU A 85 -17.34 -3.68 1.78
C LEU A 85 -16.85 -3.24 3.16
N ARG A 86 -16.56 -4.23 4.01
CA ARG A 86 -15.88 -4.06 5.30
C ARG A 86 -14.39 -4.28 5.08
N MET A 87 -13.58 -3.22 5.11
CA MET A 87 -12.18 -3.24 4.68
C MET A 87 -11.23 -3.44 5.85
N LEU A 88 -10.46 -4.53 5.82
CA LEU A 88 -9.46 -4.89 6.83
C LEU A 88 -8.07 -4.97 6.20
N GLU A 89 -7.26 -3.91 6.31
CA GLU A 89 -5.91 -3.88 5.74
C GLU A 89 -4.86 -4.44 6.71
N ILE A 90 -4.03 -5.37 6.23
CA ILE A 90 -2.90 -5.93 6.99
C ILE A 90 -1.60 -5.28 6.52
N GLY A 91 -0.78 -4.80 7.47
CA GLY A 91 0.43 -4.05 7.17
C GLY A 91 0.12 -2.68 6.59
N ALA A 92 -0.87 -2.00 7.18
CA ALA A 92 -1.41 -0.76 6.64
C ALA A 92 -0.44 0.41 6.71
N SER A 93 0.66 0.32 7.47
CA SER A 93 1.65 1.38 7.65
C SER A 93 1.02 2.73 8.07
N GLY A 94 0.97 3.71 7.17
CA GLY A 94 0.30 5.01 7.35
C GLY A 94 -1.19 5.03 7.01
N GLY A 95 -1.75 3.88 6.62
CA GLY A 95 -3.15 3.72 6.24
C GLY A 95 -3.52 4.48 4.96
N LEU A 96 -2.55 4.87 4.12
CA LEU A 96 -2.88 5.61 2.89
C LEU A 96 -3.75 4.77 1.95
N ASN A 97 -3.57 3.44 1.93
CA ASN A 97 -4.32 2.56 1.05
C ASN A 97 -5.75 2.30 1.54
N LEU A 98 -6.07 2.54 2.82
CA LEU A 98 -7.45 2.50 3.35
C LEU A 98 -8.39 3.55 2.71
N ARG A 99 -7.83 4.55 2.01
CA ARG A 99 -8.55 5.64 1.33
C ARG A 99 -8.60 5.45 -0.17
N TRP A 100 -8.45 4.21 -0.64
CA TRP A 100 -8.49 3.85 -2.05
C TRP A 100 -9.73 4.38 -2.78
N ASP A 101 -10.87 4.54 -2.09
CA ASP A 101 -12.11 5.05 -2.64
C ASP A 101 -12.10 6.58 -2.90
N GLN A 102 -11.04 7.26 -2.47
CA GLN A 102 -10.83 8.70 -2.66
C GLN A 102 -9.80 9.00 -3.76
N TYR A 103 -9.31 7.98 -4.47
CA TYR A 103 -8.30 8.11 -5.53
C TYR A 103 -8.91 7.95 -6.92
N ARG A 104 -8.26 8.52 -7.94
CA ARG A 104 -8.65 8.32 -9.34
C ARG A 104 -7.77 7.27 -9.98
N TYR A 105 -8.39 6.33 -10.70
CA TYR A 105 -7.73 5.26 -11.43
C TYR A 105 -8.13 5.28 -12.89
N GLY A 106 -7.26 4.76 -13.75
CA GLY A 106 -7.58 4.61 -15.15
C GLY A 106 -6.47 3.98 -15.98
N GLY A 107 -6.78 3.86 -17.26
CA GLY A 107 -5.93 3.27 -18.28
C GLY A 107 -6.70 2.23 -19.10
N GLY A 108 -6.18 1.91 -20.29
CA GLY A 108 -6.84 0.94 -21.19
C GLY A 108 -8.27 1.32 -21.60
N GLY A 109 -8.60 2.62 -21.64
CA GLY A 109 -9.90 3.13 -22.07
C GLY A 109 -10.97 3.26 -20.98
N SER A 110 -10.68 2.85 -19.75
CA SER A 110 -11.62 2.96 -18.61
C SER A 110 -11.03 3.79 -17.46
N SER A 111 -11.90 4.21 -16.55
CA SER A 111 -11.51 4.94 -15.35
C SER A 111 -12.50 4.68 -14.21
N TRP A 112 -12.05 4.84 -12.97
CA TRP A 112 -12.90 4.73 -11.77
C TRP A 112 -12.44 5.70 -10.68
N GLY A 113 -13.37 6.15 -9.84
CA GLY A 113 -13.10 7.04 -8.71
C GLY A 113 -13.33 8.53 -9.02
N PRO A 114 -13.18 9.42 -8.03
CA PRO A 114 -13.49 10.85 -8.16
C PRO A 114 -12.63 11.56 -9.20
N ASP A 115 -13.25 12.33 -10.10
CA ASP A 115 -12.54 13.04 -11.16
C ASP A 115 -11.50 14.05 -10.63
N ASP A 116 -11.83 14.68 -9.51
CA ASP A 116 -11.08 15.75 -8.84
C ASP A 116 -10.10 15.25 -7.77
N SER A 117 -9.89 13.93 -7.65
CA SER A 117 -8.91 13.39 -6.71
C SER A 117 -7.51 13.95 -7.01
N PRO A 118 -6.76 14.47 -6.01
CA PRO A 118 -5.36 14.85 -6.20
C PRO A 118 -4.44 13.65 -6.44
N VAL A 119 -4.86 12.43 -6.07
CA VAL A 119 -4.15 11.19 -6.40
C VAL A 119 -4.67 10.66 -7.73
N GLN A 120 -3.83 10.75 -8.76
CA GLN A 120 -4.14 10.35 -10.13
C GLN A 120 -3.31 9.13 -10.53
N LEU A 121 -3.97 7.98 -10.71
CA LEU A 121 -3.41 6.70 -11.15
C LEU A 121 -3.99 6.33 -12.52
N THR A 122 -4.13 7.31 -13.41
CA THR A 122 -4.89 7.23 -14.68
C THR A 122 -4.18 6.51 -15.82
N SER A 123 -2.92 6.12 -15.63
CA SER A 123 -2.12 5.33 -16.57
C SER A 123 -1.74 3.96 -16.02
N HIS A 124 -2.27 3.57 -14.86
CA HIS A 124 -1.85 2.35 -14.17
C HIS A 124 -2.49 1.09 -14.76
N TRP A 125 -3.64 1.20 -15.43
CA TRP A 125 -4.29 0.05 -16.06
C TRP A 125 -3.83 -0.12 -17.51
N LYS A 126 -3.29 -1.30 -17.81
CA LYS A 126 -3.04 -1.75 -19.18
C LYS A 126 -4.27 -2.47 -19.72
N THR A 127 -4.81 -3.40 -18.94
CA THR A 127 -6.14 -4.00 -19.16
C THR A 127 -7.01 -3.64 -17.96
N PRO A 128 -8.02 -2.78 -18.11
CA PRO A 128 -8.82 -2.32 -16.99
C PRO A 128 -9.67 -3.45 -16.40
N PRO A 129 -10.02 -3.40 -15.11
CA PRO A 129 -10.99 -4.32 -14.56
C PRO A 129 -12.37 -4.11 -15.20
N PRO A 130 -13.25 -5.13 -15.18
CA PRO A 130 -14.64 -4.94 -15.52
C PRO A 130 -15.34 -4.09 -14.45
N HIS A 131 -16.57 -3.67 -14.77
CA HIS A 131 -17.48 -3.02 -13.82
C HIS A 131 -17.05 -1.65 -13.30
N THR A 132 -16.27 -0.88 -14.07
CA THR A 132 -15.84 0.48 -13.70
C THR A 132 -16.98 1.49 -13.61
N GLU A 133 -18.20 1.11 -14.00
CA GLU A 133 -19.43 1.87 -13.78
C GLU A 133 -19.99 1.74 -12.35
N LEU A 134 -19.57 0.74 -11.58
CA LEU A 134 -20.12 0.50 -10.25
C LEU A 134 -19.60 1.50 -9.21
N ALA A 135 -20.51 1.98 -8.37
CA ALA A 135 -20.15 2.65 -7.13
C ALA A 135 -19.91 1.61 -6.03
N ILE A 136 -18.87 1.82 -5.21
CA ILE A 136 -18.57 0.96 -4.07
C ILE A 136 -18.94 1.69 -2.78
N THR A 137 -19.72 1.02 -1.93
CA THR A 137 -20.01 1.51 -0.57
C THR A 137 -19.04 0.88 0.41
N VAL A 138 -18.31 1.70 1.17
CA VAL A 138 -17.41 1.25 2.24
C VAL A 138 -18.16 1.29 3.56
N ALA A 139 -18.38 0.13 4.19
CA ALA A 139 -19.02 0.02 5.49
C ALA A 139 -18.09 0.49 6.62
N GLU A 140 -16.82 0.10 6.54
CA GLU A 140 -15.76 0.56 7.42
C GLU A 140 -14.39 0.38 6.78
N ARG A 141 -13.41 1.16 7.25
CA ARG A 141 -12.00 1.06 6.87
C ARG A 141 -11.13 1.03 8.12
N VAL A 142 -10.54 -0.13 8.41
CA VAL A 142 -9.61 -0.32 9.51
C VAL A 142 -8.43 -1.15 9.06
N GLY A 143 -7.26 -0.90 9.65
CA GLY A 143 -6.08 -1.71 9.39
C GLY A 143 -5.22 -1.89 10.63
N CYS A 144 -4.21 -2.72 10.50
CA CYS A 144 -3.18 -2.87 11.53
C CYS A 144 -1.78 -2.78 10.94
N ASP A 145 -0.85 -2.33 11.76
CA ASP A 145 0.58 -2.40 11.51
C ASP A 145 1.31 -2.55 12.86
N PRO A 146 2.40 -3.31 12.98
CA PRO A 146 3.17 -3.35 14.23
C PRO A 146 3.77 -2.00 14.65
N SER A 147 4.00 -1.10 13.68
CA SER A 147 4.59 0.22 13.91
C SER A 147 3.90 1.27 13.00
N PRO A 148 2.61 1.58 13.23
CA PRO A 148 1.84 2.47 12.38
C PRO A 148 2.49 3.86 12.26
N ILE A 149 2.36 4.47 11.09
CA ILE A 149 2.81 5.84 10.85
C ILE A 149 1.59 6.77 10.89
N GLU A 150 1.67 7.90 11.60
CA GLU A 150 0.65 8.95 11.48
C GLU A 150 1.01 9.88 10.31
N PRO A 151 0.40 9.72 9.12
CA PRO A 151 0.82 10.43 7.91
C PRO A 151 0.69 11.95 8.00
N THR A 152 -0.23 12.46 8.82
CA THR A 152 -0.47 13.91 8.96
C THR A 152 0.44 14.58 10.00
N SER A 153 1.19 13.79 10.77
CA SER A 153 2.22 14.30 11.67
C SER A 153 3.49 14.66 10.90
N ALA A 154 4.23 15.67 11.37
CA ALA A 154 5.50 16.06 10.75
C ALA A 154 6.51 14.89 10.68
N GLU A 155 6.55 14.06 11.73
CA GLU A 155 7.43 12.90 11.79
C GLU A 155 7.01 11.79 10.83
N GLY A 156 5.70 11.50 10.75
CA GLY A 156 5.20 10.45 9.87
C GLY A 156 5.28 10.83 8.39
N HIS A 157 4.98 12.09 8.06
CA HIS A 157 5.21 12.64 6.72
C HIS A 157 6.68 12.48 6.31
N LEU A 158 7.61 12.88 7.18
CA LEU A 158 9.04 12.71 6.93
C LEU A 158 9.44 11.24 6.77
N ALA A 159 8.91 10.33 7.58
CA ALA A 159 9.20 8.89 7.51
C ALA A 159 8.75 8.27 6.18
N LEU A 160 7.53 8.58 5.73
CA LEU A 160 7.00 8.12 4.45
C LEU A 160 7.80 8.68 3.28
N LYS A 161 8.09 9.99 3.30
CA LYS A 161 8.88 10.66 2.26
C LYS A 161 10.29 10.09 2.14
N ALA A 162 10.96 9.86 3.27
CA ALA A 162 12.30 9.29 3.30
C ALA A 162 12.36 7.84 2.80
N SER A 163 11.24 7.11 2.86
CA SER A 163 11.13 5.72 2.39
C SER A 163 11.05 5.60 0.87
N LEU A 164 10.83 6.71 0.15
CA LEU A 164 10.92 6.78 -1.30
C LEU A 164 12.35 7.06 -1.76
N TRP A 165 12.68 6.60 -2.96
CA TRP A 165 13.94 6.94 -3.59
C TRP A 165 13.92 8.43 -3.96
N ALA A 166 15.07 9.10 -3.87
CA ALA A 166 15.17 10.54 -3.98
C ALA A 166 14.82 11.06 -5.39
N ASP A 167 15.01 10.24 -6.41
CA ASP A 167 14.82 10.54 -7.83
C ASP A 167 13.39 10.26 -8.34
N GLN A 168 12.55 9.59 -7.55
CA GLN A 168 11.19 9.19 -7.95
C GLN A 168 10.16 10.30 -7.70
N LEU A 169 10.35 11.45 -8.34
CA LEU A 169 9.56 12.67 -8.10
C LEU A 169 8.04 12.47 -8.25
N GLU A 170 7.61 11.65 -9.21
CA GLU A 170 6.19 11.32 -9.40
C GLU A 170 5.61 10.56 -8.20
N ARG A 171 6.39 9.65 -7.59
CA ARG A 171 5.98 8.93 -6.37
C ARG A 171 5.91 9.87 -5.16
N HIS A 172 6.83 10.85 -5.08
CA HIS A 172 6.77 11.90 -4.06
C HIS A 172 5.49 12.74 -4.20
N GLN A 173 5.19 13.22 -5.41
CA GLN A 173 3.97 14.00 -5.67
C GLN A 173 2.71 13.20 -5.31
N ARG A 174 2.66 11.92 -5.68
CA ARG A 174 1.56 11.02 -5.31
C ARG A 174 1.44 10.84 -3.80
N LEU A 175 2.57 10.68 -3.08
CA LEU A 175 2.57 10.56 -1.63
C LEU A 175 2.01 11.83 -0.97
N GLU A 176 2.46 13.01 -1.38
CA GLU A 176 1.96 14.29 -0.86
C GLU A 176 0.44 14.43 -1.07
N ALA A 177 -0.04 14.08 -2.26
CA ALA A 177 -1.47 14.07 -2.58
C ALA A 177 -2.27 13.10 -1.69
N ALA A 178 -1.73 11.91 -1.42
CA ALA A 178 -2.36 10.92 -0.56
C ALA A 178 -2.37 11.35 0.91
N ILE A 179 -1.31 12.00 1.41
CA ILE A 179 -1.27 12.59 2.76
C ILE A 179 -2.32 13.71 2.88
N ALA A 180 -2.49 14.55 1.86
CA ALA A 180 -3.53 15.57 1.85
C ALA A 180 -4.96 15.00 1.87
N ILE A 181 -5.18 13.82 1.25
CA ILE A 181 -6.43 13.07 1.42
C ILE A 181 -6.54 12.51 2.83
N ALA A 182 -5.45 12.00 3.41
CA ALA A 182 -5.44 11.42 4.74
C ALA A 182 -5.87 12.40 5.84
N GLY A 183 -5.54 13.69 5.69
CA GLY A 183 -6.00 14.76 6.58
C GLY A 183 -7.49 15.12 6.46
N ARG A 184 -8.14 14.73 5.37
CA ARG A 184 -9.59 14.98 5.13
C ARG A 184 -10.45 13.76 5.46
N PHE A 185 -9.92 12.56 5.24
CA PHE A 185 -10.62 11.31 5.41
C PHE A 185 -9.88 10.45 6.43
N PRO A 186 -10.27 10.47 7.72
CA PRO A 186 -9.58 9.67 8.73
C PRO A 186 -9.79 8.17 8.50
N ALA A 187 -8.77 7.38 8.83
CA ALA A 187 -8.82 5.92 8.84
C ALA A 187 -8.08 5.42 10.09
N ARG A 188 -8.54 4.31 10.67
CA ARG A 188 -7.96 3.76 11.90
C ARG A 188 -6.91 2.71 11.55
N VAL A 189 -5.67 2.94 11.97
CA VAL A 189 -4.59 1.93 11.95
C VAL A 189 -4.20 1.61 13.38
N GLU A 190 -4.40 0.36 13.78
CA GLU A 190 -4.07 -0.12 15.12
C GLU A 190 -2.65 -0.65 15.19
N ALA A 191 -1.93 -0.33 16.27
CA ALA A 191 -0.60 -0.85 16.55
C ALA A 191 -0.71 -2.30 17.04
N ALA A 192 -0.67 -3.26 16.11
CA ALA A 192 -0.86 -4.68 16.41
C ALA A 192 -0.19 -5.57 15.37
N SER A 193 0.15 -6.79 15.77
CA SER A 193 0.57 -7.82 14.82
C SER A 193 -0.64 -8.33 14.02
N ALA A 194 -0.37 -8.75 12.78
CA ALA A 194 -1.41 -9.18 11.84
C ALA A 194 -2.26 -10.34 12.37
N ASP A 195 -1.63 -11.31 13.04
CA ASP A 195 -2.28 -12.50 13.58
C ASP A 195 -3.23 -12.19 14.73
N ASP A 196 -2.78 -11.45 15.75
CA ASP A 196 -3.60 -11.10 16.92
C ASP A 196 -4.75 -10.16 16.55
N TRP A 197 -4.45 -9.17 15.69
CA TRP A 197 -5.47 -8.24 15.22
C TRP A 197 -6.53 -8.95 14.38
N LEU A 198 -6.13 -9.80 13.43
CA LEU A 198 -7.07 -10.51 12.57
C LEU A 198 -7.96 -11.46 13.37
N ALA A 199 -7.42 -12.14 14.39
CA ALA A 199 -8.20 -13.03 15.26
C ALA A 199 -9.35 -12.27 15.94
N THR A 200 -9.09 -11.03 16.35
CA THR A 200 -10.12 -10.14 16.92
C THR A 200 -11.12 -9.70 15.86
N GLN A 201 -10.65 -9.24 14.70
CA GLN A 201 -11.51 -8.70 13.63
C GLN A 201 -12.43 -9.75 12.99
N LEU A 202 -12.06 -11.03 13.02
CA LEU A 202 -12.80 -12.14 12.42
C LEU A 202 -13.46 -13.07 13.44
N ALA A 203 -13.52 -12.67 14.71
CA ALA A 203 -14.15 -13.47 15.78
C ALA A 203 -15.63 -13.78 15.46
N THR A 204 -16.36 -12.83 14.90
CA THR A 204 -17.77 -12.97 14.52
C THR A 204 -18.01 -12.43 13.10
N PRO A 205 -18.67 -13.20 12.21
CA PRO A 205 -19.07 -12.68 10.91
C PRO A 205 -20.03 -11.49 11.04
N VAL A 206 -19.91 -10.52 10.15
CA VAL A 206 -20.79 -9.35 10.10
C VAL A 206 -21.80 -9.56 8.98
N ALA A 207 -23.07 -9.75 9.35
CA ALA A 207 -24.18 -9.88 8.41
C ALA A 207 -24.36 -8.58 7.59
N GLY A 208 -24.84 -8.70 6.35
CA GLY A 208 -25.12 -7.54 5.51
C GLY A 208 -23.95 -7.05 4.67
N VAL A 209 -22.70 -7.40 5.00
CA VAL A 209 -21.48 -6.86 4.36
C VAL A 209 -20.58 -7.97 3.80
N THR A 210 -19.76 -7.63 2.81
CA THR A 210 -18.63 -8.48 2.40
C THR A 210 -17.40 -8.05 3.20
N THR A 211 -16.89 -8.92 4.06
CA THR A 211 -15.64 -8.67 4.79
C THR A 211 -14.46 -8.95 3.89
N VAL A 212 -13.59 -7.95 3.68
CA VAL A 212 -12.43 -8.02 2.82
C VAL A 212 -11.17 -7.85 3.65
N VAL A 213 -10.47 -8.97 3.90
CA VAL A 213 -9.10 -8.94 4.42
C VAL A 213 -8.17 -8.71 3.24
N TYR A 214 -7.38 -7.66 3.26
CA TYR A 214 -6.48 -7.37 2.15
C TYR A 214 -5.11 -6.87 2.57
N HIS A 215 -4.14 -7.08 1.70
CA HIS A 215 -2.79 -6.58 1.86
C HIS A 215 -2.05 -6.51 0.52
N SER A 216 -0.94 -5.80 0.53
CA SER A 216 -0.07 -5.70 -0.63
C SER A 216 1.39 -5.76 -0.23
N ILE A 217 2.09 -6.83 -0.63
CA ILE A 217 3.50 -7.09 -0.36
C ILE A 217 3.77 -6.96 1.15
N VAL A 218 3.03 -7.74 1.95
CA VAL A 218 3.22 -7.79 3.41
C VAL A 218 3.69 -9.17 3.87
N GLU A 219 3.31 -10.22 3.14
CA GLU A 219 3.58 -11.60 3.59
C GLU A 219 5.07 -11.87 3.72
N GLU A 220 5.93 -11.29 2.89
CA GLU A 220 7.39 -11.44 3.00
C GLU A 220 7.97 -10.95 4.34
N TYR A 221 7.25 -10.09 5.07
CA TYR A 221 7.65 -9.58 6.38
C TYR A 221 7.12 -10.43 7.55
N PHE A 222 6.29 -11.44 7.28
CA PHE A 222 5.79 -12.32 8.33
C PHE A 222 6.88 -13.29 8.79
N ARG A 223 7.11 -13.30 10.11
CA ARG A 223 7.77 -14.41 10.79
C ARG A 223 6.89 -15.66 10.73
N ASP A 224 7.49 -16.84 10.72
CA ASP A 224 6.77 -18.11 10.54
C ASP A 224 5.58 -18.28 11.51
N ALA A 225 5.79 -18.01 12.79
CA ALA A 225 4.72 -18.10 13.80
C ALA A 225 3.54 -17.14 13.52
N VAL A 226 3.81 -15.94 13.00
CA VAL A 226 2.75 -14.98 12.63
C VAL A 226 2.01 -15.48 11.40
N ARG A 227 2.74 -15.97 10.39
CA ARG A 227 2.16 -16.54 9.16
C ARG A 227 1.22 -17.69 9.48
N GLU A 228 1.67 -18.66 10.27
CA GLU A 228 0.87 -19.83 10.66
C GLU A 228 -0.42 -19.43 11.36
N ARG A 229 -0.35 -18.53 12.35
CA ARG A 229 -1.52 -18.06 13.09
C ARG A 229 -2.47 -17.22 12.23
N PHE A 230 -1.93 -16.39 11.35
CA PHE A 230 -2.72 -15.60 10.40
C PHE A 230 -3.55 -16.50 9.47
N HIS A 231 -2.93 -17.49 8.82
CA HIS A 231 -3.66 -18.42 7.95
C HIS A 231 -4.63 -19.33 8.72
N ALA A 232 -4.26 -19.78 9.93
CA ALA A 232 -5.16 -20.55 10.78
C ALA A 232 -6.43 -19.75 11.14
N THR A 233 -6.27 -18.46 11.44
CA THR A 233 -7.38 -17.53 11.72
C THR A 233 -8.28 -17.36 10.50
N LEU A 234 -7.72 -17.12 9.31
CA LEU A 234 -8.48 -17.06 8.06
C LEU A 234 -9.26 -18.36 7.81
N ALA A 235 -8.62 -19.52 7.98
CA ALA A 235 -9.26 -20.82 7.78
C ALA A 235 -10.40 -21.06 8.78
N GLN A 236 -10.30 -20.56 10.02
CA GLN A 236 -11.38 -20.62 11.00
C GLN A 236 -12.54 -19.70 10.62
N ALA A 237 -12.25 -18.46 10.21
CA ALA A 237 -13.26 -17.50 9.79
C ALA A 237 -14.00 -17.95 8.52
N ALA A 238 -13.28 -18.53 7.56
CA ALA A 238 -13.83 -19.13 6.35
C ALA A 238 -14.94 -20.15 6.62
N ARG A 239 -14.81 -20.98 7.68
CA ARG A 239 -15.85 -21.95 8.07
C ARG A 239 -17.13 -21.31 8.61
N ARG A 240 -17.07 -20.05 9.02
CA ARG A 240 -18.21 -19.28 9.54
C ARG A 240 -18.80 -18.32 8.49
N ALA A 241 -18.12 -18.13 7.36
CA ALA A 241 -18.61 -17.29 6.28
C ALA A 241 -19.91 -17.88 5.70
N SER A 242 -20.81 -17.00 5.28
CA SER A 242 -22.11 -17.37 4.73
C SER A 242 -22.46 -16.48 3.54
N ILE A 243 -23.57 -16.77 2.87
CA ILE A 243 -24.08 -15.91 1.79
C ILE A 243 -24.40 -14.49 2.31
N ASP A 244 -24.78 -14.38 3.59
CA ASP A 244 -25.14 -13.09 4.19
C ASP A 244 -23.96 -12.37 4.88
N ALA A 245 -22.88 -13.10 5.17
CA ALA A 245 -21.63 -12.55 5.64
C ALA A 245 -20.43 -13.17 4.88
N PRO A 246 -20.24 -12.82 3.59
CA PRO A 246 -19.13 -13.35 2.80
C PRO A 246 -17.78 -12.86 3.34
N LEU A 247 -16.75 -13.71 3.19
CA LEU A 247 -15.36 -13.38 3.48
C LEU A 247 -14.55 -13.47 2.20
N ALA A 248 -13.81 -12.40 1.91
CA ALA A 248 -12.82 -12.35 0.85
C ALA A 248 -11.44 -12.10 1.46
N TRP A 249 -10.45 -12.86 1.01
CA TRP A 249 -9.04 -12.57 1.27
C TRP A 249 -8.38 -12.18 -0.05
N LEU A 250 -8.07 -10.90 -0.20
CA LEU A 250 -7.51 -10.29 -1.40
C LEU A 250 -6.04 -9.92 -1.16
N ARG A 251 -5.12 -10.55 -1.86
CA ARG A 251 -3.68 -10.35 -1.65
C ARG A 251 -2.99 -9.93 -2.93
N LEU A 252 -2.18 -8.88 -2.85
CA LEU A 252 -1.26 -8.49 -3.91
C LEU A 252 0.17 -8.89 -3.49
N GLU A 253 0.66 -10.01 -3.98
CA GLU A 253 1.94 -10.60 -3.55
C GLU A 253 2.77 -11.04 -4.77
N ALA A 254 4.08 -11.26 -4.58
CA ALA A 254 4.98 -11.66 -5.66
C ALA A 254 4.62 -13.06 -6.22
N VAL A 255 4.62 -13.20 -7.54
CA VAL A 255 4.32 -14.46 -8.25
C VAL A 255 5.59 -14.92 -8.97
N THR A 256 6.18 -16.02 -8.48
CA THR A 256 7.37 -16.76 -9.00
C THR A 256 8.66 -15.98 -9.26
N SER A 257 8.61 -14.64 -9.37
CA SER A 257 9.76 -13.74 -9.52
C SER A 257 9.43 -12.38 -8.88
N LEU A 258 10.46 -11.65 -8.44
CA LEU A 258 10.30 -10.31 -7.83
C LEU A 258 9.71 -9.24 -8.78
N ARG A 259 9.54 -9.56 -10.06
CA ARG A 259 9.15 -8.59 -11.11
C ARG A 259 7.65 -8.57 -11.41
N SER A 260 6.90 -9.60 -11.01
CA SER A 260 5.46 -9.70 -11.26
C SER A 260 4.72 -9.99 -9.98
N HIS A 261 3.66 -9.24 -9.71
CA HIS A 261 2.80 -9.41 -8.55
C HIS A 261 1.41 -9.82 -9.00
N GLY A 262 0.84 -10.81 -8.34
CA GLY A 262 -0.49 -11.33 -8.61
C GLY A 262 -1.47 -10.78 -7.59
N LEU A 263 -2.58 -10.27 -8.08
CA LEU A 263 -3.75 -10.00 -7.26
C LEU A 263 -4.58 -11.28 -7.18
N GLU A 264 -4.48 -11.98 -6.05
CA GLU A 264 -5.21 -13.22 -5.80
C GLU A 264 -6.36 -12.99 -4.83
N CYS A 265 -7.47 -13.69 -5.05
CA CYS A 265 -8.64 -13.62 -4.19
C CYS A 265 -9.09 -15.03 -3.79
N SER A 266 -9.18 -15.27 -2.48
CA SER A 266 -9.89 -16.44 -1.92
C SER A 266 -11.25 -16.00 -1.40
N LEU A 267 -12.30 -16.73 -1.76
CA LEU A 267 -13.69 -16.40 -1.42
C LEU A 267 -14.36 -17.49 -0.60
N TRP A 268 -15.13 -17.08 0.39
CA TRP A 268 -15.99 -17.94 1.19
C TRP A 268 -17.40 -17.34 1.31
N PRO A 269 -18.47 -18.17 1.29
CA PRO A 269 -18.46 -19.63 1.47
C PRO A 269 -18.22 -20.48 0.20
N THR A 270 -17.99 -19.87 -0.97
CA THR A 270 -17.87 -20.62 -2.24
C THR A 270 -16.58 -21.43 -2.40
N ASN A 271 -15.56 -21.18 -1.56
CA ASN A 271 -14.25 -21.81 -1.60
C ASN A 271 -13.49 -21.61 -2.93
N GLU A 272 -13.77 -20.51 -3.62
CA GLU A 272 -13.11 -20.15 -4.87
C GLU A 272 -11.72 -19.54 -4.58
N ARG A 273 -10.76 -19.81 -5.46
CA ARG A 273 -9.46 -19.15 -5.49
C ARG A 273 -9.20 -18.65 -6.91
N LEU A 274 -9.00 -17.35 -7.04
CA LEU A 274 -8.94 -16.66 -8.33
C LEU A 274 -7.66 -15.83 -8.41
N VAL A 275 -7.05 -15.80 -9.59
CA VAL A 275 -6.04 -14.81 -9.94
C VAL A 275 -6.75 -13.73 -10.75
N LEU A 276 -6.96 -12.57 -10.13
CA LEU A 276 -7.76 -11.48 -10.70
C LEU A 276 -6.96 -10.62 -11.65
N ALA A 277 -5.72 -10.29 -11.29
CA ALA A 277 -4.87 -9.40 -12.08
C ALA A 277 -3.38 -9.68 -11.85
N ARG A 278 -2.54 -9.11 -12.72
CA ARG A 278 -1.07 -9.01 -12.54
C ARG A 278 -0.62 -7.57 -12.66
N CYS A 279 0.45 -7.19 -11.98
CA CYS A 279 1.03 -5.84 -12.09
C CYS A 279 2.50 -5.80 -11.63
N GLY A 280 3.14 -4.64 -11.82
CA GLY A 280 4.42 -4.32 -11.19
C GLY A 280 4.30 -4.12 -9.66
N ALA A 281 5.43 -4.14 -8.94
CA ALA A 281 5.48 -4.03 -7.47
C ALA A 281 4.87 -2.73 -6.90
N HIS A 282 4.76 -1.70 -7.73
CA HIS A 282 4.18 -0.40 -7.37
C HIS A 282 2.76 -0.19 -7.92
N GLY A 283 2.12 -1.26 -8.42
CA GLY A 283 0.78 -1.20 -9.00
C GLY A 283 0.70 -0.54 -10.37
N THR A 284 1.79 -0.50 -11.12
CA THR A 284 1.82 -0.09 -12.54
C THR A 284 1.50 -1.27 -13.44
N ASP A 285 1.08 -0.98 -14.67
CA ASP A 285 0.83 -1.98 -15.72
C ASP A 285 -0.13 -3.09 -15.26
N VAL A 286 -1.21 -2.71 -14.60
CA VAL A 286 -2.23 -3.63 -14.12
C VAL A 286 -2.92 -4.27 -15.32
N GLU A 287 -2.84 -5.60 -15.38
CA GLU A 287 -3.47 -6.44 -16.38
C GLU A 287 -4.52 -7.31 -15.70
N TRP A 288 -5.80 -6.98 -15.89
CA TRP A 288 -6.90 -7.86 -15.50
C TRP A 288 -6.81 -9.20 -16.24
N CYS A 289 -7.02 -10.31 -15.51
CA CYS A 289 -6.73 -11.67 -15.99
C CYS A 289 -7.98 -12.54 -16.20
N LEU A 290 -9.14 -12.17 -15.65
CA LEU A 290 -10.38 -12.92 -15.85
C LEU A 290 -11.11 -12.43 -17.10
N ALA A 291 -11.72 -13.35 -17.85
CA ALA A 291 -12.53 -13.03 -19.01
C ALA A 291 -13.93 -12.53 -18.63
#